data_AF-A0A8J5PWD9-F1
#
_entry.id   AF-A0A8J5PWD9-F1
#
_cell.length_a   1.000
_cell.length_b   1.000
_cell.length_c   1.000
_cell.angle_alpha   90.00
_cell.angle_beta   90.00
_cell.angle_gamma   90.00
#
_symmetry.space_group_name_H-M   'P 1'
#
loop_
_entity.id
_entity.type
_entity.pdbx_description
1 polymer ?
#
loop_
_entity_poly.entity_id
_entity_poly.type
_entity_poly.pdbx_seq_one_letter_code
_entity_poly.pdbx_strand_id
1 'polypeptide(L)'
;MDCLNDLQLVLQYENFILHSLIDGDQSYESWRRLGDLSSSLFALGYHQQLESSGPIPPFLRSLRQAAFACSYSADKNVSIFLGRPPRISRKFCHFRQLSLDAYYSYDWAADSQLDLFADTRWAALCAILKEEIIVELFGEERFDNRVEKASRIQNTAELQWSSLPKHFRLDMPMKSCDRSAAELDLMLGIKLNYLHVLFLQHLALVRRVSEPDTQLRNIAQEILSLVVEAVLFKDHLVHSGTSLTWKVVYYGLAAAGVICLSLLQNQYSLEHELAAAPKILRDLGVLVAEIEYGTLVYKEDANYALLAGATQTIKNILDNISRSKLDQRRLNVQAPDATAQDDPELGSASWDLWGTGNLQDFDTNFWLMLAEHPLTFNT
;
A
#
# COMPACT_ATOMS: atom_id res chain seq x y z
N MET A 1 22.32 -29.51 -18.94
CA MET A 1 21.67 -29.35 -17.62
C MET A 1 21.61 -27.86 -17.36
N ASP A 2 20.41 -27.30 -17.24
CA ASP A 2 20.23 -25.87 -16.99
C ASP A 2 20.86 -25.51 -15.65
N CYS A 3 21.83 -24.60 -15.67
CA CYS A 3 22.64 -24.21 -14.51
C CYS A 3 22.04 -22.99 -13.80
N LEU A 4 20.84 -23.14 -13.25
CA LEU A 4 20.26 -22.13 -12.36
C LEU A 4 21.15 -21.96 -11.12
N ASN A 5 21.50 -20.72 -10.78
CA ASN A 5 22.40 -20.41 -9.66
C ASN A 5 21.95 -19.17 -8.88
N ASP A 6 22.60 -18.89 -7.76
CA ASP A 6 22.25 -17.80 -6.84
C ASP A 6 22.26 -16.41 -7.54
N LEU A 7 23.23 -16.16 -8.42
CA LEU A 7 23.34 -14.89 -9.15
C LEU A 7 22.21 -14.73 -10.18
N GLN A 8 21.84 -15.80 -10.86
CA GLN A 8 20.74 -15.78 -11.82
C GLN A 8 19.42 -15.39 -11.14
N LEU A 9 19.17 -15.88 -9.92
CA LEU A 9 17.97 -15.49 -9.16
C LEU A 9 17.97 -14.00 -8.81
N VAL A 10 19.11 -13.47 -8.35
CA VAL A 10 19.25 -12.03 -8.04
C VAL A 10 19.02 -11.19 -9.30
N LEU A 11 19.60 -11.57 -10.43
CA LEU A 11 19.40 -10.88 -11.70
C LEU A 11 17.96 -10.99 -12.22
N GLN A 12 17.26 -12.09 -11.95
CA GLN A 12 15.83 -12.22 -12.26
C GLN A 12 14.99 -11.27 -11.40
N TYR A 13 15.36 -11.04 -10.14
CA TYR A 13 14.69 -10.05 -9.28
C TYR A 13 14.89 -8.64 -9.85
N GLU A 14 16.12 -8.26 -10.17
CA GLU A 14 16.41 -6.96 -10.80
C GLU A 14 15.70 -6.80 -12.15
N ASN A 15 15.66 -7.87 -12.95
CA ASN A 15 14.92 -7.87 -14.21
C ASN A 15 13.42 -7.66 -14.00
N PHE A 16 12.83 -8.27 -12.98
CA PHE A 16 11.43 -8.01 -12.60
C PHE A 16 11.21 -6.54 -12.25
N ILE A 17 12.08 -5.93 -11.44
CA ILE A 17 11.99 -4.50 -11.09
C ILE A 17 12.05 -3.63 -12.35
N LEU A 18 12.99 -3.91 -13.27
CA LEU A 18 13.09 -3.16 -14.52
C LEU A 18 11.82 -3.28 -15.37
N HIS A 19 11.23 -4.47 -15.48
CA HIS A 19 9.97 -4.66 -16.18
C HIS A 19 8.81 -3.90 -15.51
N SER A 20 8.77 -3.82 -14.17
CA SER A 20 7.76 -3.04 -13.47
C SER A 20 7.86 -1.53 -13.79
N LEU A 21 9.08 -1.02 -14.01
CA LEU A 21 9.31 0.37 -14.40
C LEU A 21 8.99 0.64 -15.89
N ILE A 22 9.27 -0.33 -16.78
CA ILE A 22 9.14 -0.17 -18.24
C ILE A 22 7.73 -0.52 -18.74
N ASP A 23 7.18 -1.64 -18.28
CA ASP A 23 5.88 -2.15 -18.71
C ASP A 23 4.74 -1.71 -17.78
N GLY A 24 5.08 -1.31 -16.54
CA GLY A 24 4.16 -0.83 -15.53
C GLY A 24 3.82 -1.89 -14.49
N ASP A 25 3.37 -1.44 -13.32
CA ASP A 25 3.12 -2.34 -12.17
C ASP A 25 1.87 -3.20 -12.37
N GLN A 26 0.95 -2.78 -13.25
CA GLN A 26 -0.26 -3.54 -13.63
C GLN A 26 -0.03 -4.50 -14.80
N SER A 27 1.14 -4.44 -15.43
CA SER A 27 1.40 -5.21 -16.64
C SER A 27 1.45 -6.71 -16.34
N TYR A 28 0.85 -7.48 -17.25
CA TYR A 28 0.97 -8.95 -17.19
C TYR A 28 2.43 -9.40 -17.34
N GLU A 29 3.24 -8.67 -18.10
CA GLU A 29 4.64 -9.00 -18.34
C GLU A 29 5.47 -8.89 -17.05
N SER A 30 5.38 -7.77 -16.33
CA SER A 30 6.00 -7.57 -15.01
C SER A 30 5.59 -8.68 -14.04
N TRP A 31 4.29 -8.99 -13.98
CA TRP A 31 3.79 -10.05 -13.13
C TRP A 31 4.29 -11.45 -13.55
N ARG A 32 4.45 -11.71 -14.85
CA ARG A 32 5.01 -12.97 -15.36
C ARG A 32 6.47 -13.15 -14.93
N ARG A 33 7.28 -12.09 -14.99
CA ARG A 33 8.69 -12.11 -14.53
C ARG A 33 8.82 -12.48 -13.05
N LEU A 34 7.93 -11.94 -12.21
CA LEU A 34 7.86 -12.35 -10.79
C LEU A 34 7.52 -13.84 -10.62
N GLY A 35 6.77 -14.43 -11.55
CA GLY A 35 6.44 -15.86 -11.57
C GLY A 35 7.62 -16.74 -11.96
N ASP A 36 8.39 -16.30 -12.96
CA ASP A 36 9.63 -16.95 -13.36
C ASP A 36 10.66 -16.91 -12.21
N LEU A 37 10.73 -15.77 -11.49
CA LEU A 37 11.53 -15.62 -10.28
C LEU A 37 11.09 -16.61 -9.19
N SER A 38 9.79 -16.67 -8.88
CA SER A 38 9.25 -17.61 -7.90
C SER A 38 9.58 -19.06 -8.25
N SER A 39 9.47 -19.43 -9.53
CA SER A 39 9.79 -20.77 -10.03
C SER A 39 11.27 -21.10 -9.84
N SER A 40 12.13 -20.13 -10.12
CA SER A 40 13.58 -20.24 -9.96
C SER A 40 13.99 -20.35 -8.49
N LEU A 41 13.35 -19.59 -7.61
CA LEU A 41 13.54 -19.65 -6.15
C LEU A 41 13.20 -21.06 -5.62
N PHE A 42 12.11 -21.66 -6.11
CA PHE A 42 11.73 -23.02 -5.74
C PHE A 42 12.69 -24.06 -6.31
N ALA A 43 13.10 -23.93 -7.56
CA ALA A 43 14.07 -24.82 -8.19
C ALA A 43 15.44 -24.81 -7.48
N LEU A 44 15.88 -23.65 -6.96
CA LEU A 44 17.08 -23.53 -6.12
C LEU A 44 16.91 -24.07 -4.69
N GLY A 45 15.69 -24.40 -4.29
CA GLY A 45 15.40 -24.95 -2.96
C GLY A 45 15.44 -23.93 -1.82
N TYR A 46 15.46 -22.62 -2.10
CA TYR A 46 15.54 -21.58 -1.06
C TYR A 46 14.37 -21.63 -0.06
N HIS A 47 13.21 -22.12 -0.52
CA HIS A 47 12.02 -22.27 0.29
C HIS A 47 12.11 -23.38 1.34
N GLN A 48 12.91 -24.43 1.16
CA GLN A 48 12.83 -25.62 2.02
C GLN A 48 14.17 -26.16 2.52
N GLN A 49 15.29 -25.79 1.86
CA GLN A 49 16.52 -26.57 1.75
C GLN A 49 16.78 -27.54 2.92
N LEU A 50 16.18 -28.74 2.79
CA LEU A 50 16.40 -29.89 3.63
C LEU A 50 17.70 -30.54 3.16
N GLU A 51 18.75 -30.35 3.94
CA GLU A 51 19.98 -31.15 3.92
C GLU A 51 20.61 -31.39 2.54
N SER A 52 21.42 -30.45 2.06
CA SER A 52 22.48 -30.83 1.10
C SER A 52 23.69 -29.87 1.09
N SER A 53 24.85 -30.50 1.27
CA SER A 53 26.22 -30.03 1.02
C SER A 53 26.82 -28.93 1.92
N GLY A 54 27.49 -29.37 2.99
CA GLY A 54 28.58 -28.64 3.65
C GLY A 54 28.26 -27.29 4.31
N PRO A 55 29.23 -26.68 5.00
CA PRO A 55 29.09 -25.34 5.55
C PRO A 55 29.02 -24.30 4.42
N ILE A 56 27.88 -23.61 4.30
CA ILE A 56 27.69 -22.49 3.36
C ILE A 56 28.47 -21.27 3.89
N PRO A 57 29.28 -20.58 3.05
CA PRO A 57 29.94 -19.33 3.44
C PRO A 57 28.95 -18.29 3.99
N PRO A 58 29.31 -17.50 5.01
CA PRO A 58 28.40 -16.53 5.63
C PRO A 58 27.79 -15.54 4.64
N PHE A 59 28.59 -14.99 3.71
CA PHE A 59 28.09 -14.04 2.71
C PHE A 59 27.03 -14.65 1.80
N LEU A 60 27.21 -15.93 1.41
CA LEU A 60 26.28 -16.62 0.53
C LEU A 60 24.97 -16.93 1.26
N ARG A 61 25.04 -17.24 2.55
CA ARG A 61 23.84 -17.37 3.39
C ARG A 61 23.05 -16.05 3.42
N SER A 62 23.71 -14.93 3.70
CA SER A 62 23.06 -13.60 3.73
C SER A 62 22.46 -13.23 2.38
N LEU A 63 23.16 -13.50 1.28
CA LEU A 63 22.65 -13.27 -0.07
C LEU A 63 21.38 -14.10 -0.34
N ARG A 64 21.38 -15.38 -0.01
CA ARG A 64 20.20 -16.27 -0.18
C ARG A 64 19.02 -15.83 0.68
N GLN A 65 19.27 -15.44 1.92
CA GLN A 65 18.25 -14.90 2.83
C GLN A 65 17.61 -13.64 2.25
N ALA A 66 18.44 -12.69 1.80
CA ALA A 66 17.97 -11.45 1.20
C ALA A 66 17.18 -11.71 -0.09
N ALA A 67 17.71 -12.55 -0.99
CA ALA A 67 17.05 -12.90 -2.25
C ALA A 67 15.70 -13.59 -2.03
N PHE A 68 15.60 -14.49 -1.04
CA PHE A 68 14.31 -15.08 -0.67
C PHE A 68 13.37 -14.01 -0.09
N ALA A 69 13.84 -13.19 0.85
CA ALA A 69 13.05 -12.18 1.53
C ALA A 69 12.52 -11.08 0.57
N CYS A 70 13.33 -10.59 -0.36
CA CYS A 70 12.90 -9.60 -1.35
C CYS A 70 11.89 -10.20 -2.33
N SER A 71 12.12 -11.43 -2.81
CA SER A 71 11.19 -12.15 -3.68
C SER A 71 9.86 -12.41 -2.97
N TYR A 72 9.92 -12.85 -1.70
CA TYR A 72 8.77 -13.13 -0.87
C TYR A 72 7.97 -11.85 -0.58
N SER A 73 8.63 -10.71 -0.33
CA SER A 73 7.93 -9.44 -0.11
C SER A 73 7.30 -8.90 -1.40
N ALA A 74 8.02 -8.95 -2.52
CA ALA A 74 7.52 -8.54 -3.82
C ALA A 74 6.27 -9.33 -4.24
N ASP A 75 6.30 -10.66 -4.07
CA ASP A 75 5.15 -11.54 -4.32
C ASP A 75 3.89 -11.07 -3.58
N LYS A 76 3.99 -10.64 -2.31
CA LYS A 76 2.83 -10.23 -1.49
C LYS A 76 2.36 -8.85 -1.90
N ASN A 77 3.28 -7.90 -2.06
CA ASN A 77 2.91 -6.53 -2.43
C ASN A 77 2.25 -6.49 -3.80
N VAL A 78 2.81 -7.18 -4.80
CA VAL A 78 2.22 -7.27 -6.15
C VAL A 78 0.89 -8.02 -6.12
N SER A 79 0.78 -9.10 -5.36
CA SER A 79 -0.47 -9.86 -5.23
C SER A 79 -1.60 -9.04 -4.60
N ILE A 80 -1.29 -8.30 -3.54
CA ILE A 80 -2.25 -7.37 -2.91
C ILE A 80 -2.65 -6.28 -3.91
N PHE A 81 -1.68 -5.66 -4.57
CA PHE A 81 -1.93 -4.57 -5.50
C PHE A 81 -2.80 -4.99 -6.69
N LEU A 82 -2.60 -6.19 -7.21
CA LEU A 82 -3.34 -6.71 -8.37
C LEU A 82 -4.61 -7.51 -8.01
N GLY A 83 -4.93 -7.69 -6.72
CA GLY A 83 -6.02 -8.56 -6.29
C GLY A 83 -5.81 -10.05 -6.65
N ARG A 84 -4.55 -10.50 -6.74
CA ARG A 84 -4.19 -11.87 -7.18
C ARG A 84 -3.73 -12.74 -6.01
N PRO A 85 -3.86 -14.07 -6.10
CA PRO A 85 -3.28 -14.96 -5.11
C PRO A 85 -1.73 -14.90 -5.10
N PRO A 86 -1.10 -14.83 -3.91
CA PRO A 86 0.35 -14.98 -3.76
C PRO A 86 0.85 -16.32 -4.29
N ARG A 87 2.01 -16.32 -4.95
CA ARG A 87 2.64 -17.54 -5.50
C ARG A 87 3.56 -18.22 -4.49
N ILE A 88 4.22 -17.45 -3.63
CA ILE A 88 5.16 -17.98 -2.63
C ILE A 88 4.44 -18.12 -1.28
N SER A 89 3.69 -19.20 -1.08
CA SER A 89 3.03 -19.40 0.21
C SER A 89 4.00 -19.84 1.31
N ARG A 90 3.88 -19.20 2.47
CA ARG A 90 4.61 -19.56 3.69
C ARG A 90 4.40 -21.02 4.09
N LYS A 91 3.23 -21.62 3.82
CA LYS A 91 2.94 -23.03 4.14
C LYS A 91 3.93 -24.01 3.51
N PHE A 92 4.52 -23.65 2.38
CA PHE A 92 5.52 -24.48 1.71
C PHE A 92 6.96 -24.07 2.04
N CYS A 93 7.16 -23.04 2.86
CA CYS A 93 8.49 -22.53 3.20
C CYS A 93 8.95 -23.04 4.57
N HIS A 94 10.05 -23.79 4.61
CA HIS A 94 10.67 -24.39 5.79
C HIS A 94 12.13 -23.91 5.93
N PHE A 95 12.45 -23.29 7.06
CA PHE A 95 13.50 -22.27 7.15
C PHE A 95 14.83 -22.71 7.81
N ARG A 96 15.05 -24.03 8.00
CA ARG A 96 16.11 -24.56 8.89
C ARG A 96 17.54 -24.21 8.47
N GLN A 97 17.94 -24.45 7.22
CA GLN A 97 19.36 -24.32 6.80
C GLN A 97 19.79 -22.86 6.59
N LEU A 98 18.88 -22.02 6.09
CA LEU A 98 19.13 -20.59 5.92
C LEU A 98 18.95 -19.82 7.21
N SER A 99 18.65 -20.47 8.35
CA SER A 99 18.32 -19.80 9.61
C SER A 99 17.29 -18.66 9.40
N LEU A 100 16.36 -18.87 8.47
CA LEU A 100 15.38 -17.86 8.10
C LEU A 100 14.42 -17.58 9.27
N ASP A 101 14.22 -18.53 10.18
CA ASP A 101 13.47 -18.29 11.43
C ASP A 101 14.14 -17.23 12.32
N ALA A 102 15.47 -17.27 12.44
CA ALA A 102 16.23 -16.23 13.15
C ALA A 102 16.27 -14.92 12.35
N TYR A 103 16.38 -15.01 11.02
CA TYR A 103 16.31 -13.85 10.13
C TYR A 103 14.93 -13.18 10.19
N TYR A 104 13.85 -13.93 10.39
CA TYR A 104 12.50 -13.43 10.58
C TYR A 104 12.12 -13.25 12.06
N SER A 105 13.11 -13.26 12.97
CA SER A 105 12.87 -12.71 14.29
C SER A 105 12.62 -11.20 14.18
N TYR A 106 11.81 -10.65 15.08
CA TYR A 106 11.69 -9.21 15.28
C TYR A 106 12.73 -8.66 16.28
N ASP A 107 13.67 -9.50 16.72
CA ASP A 107 14.81 -9.08 17.54
C ASP A 107 15.85 -8.36 16.67
N TRP A 108 16.20 -7.15 17.09
CA TRP A 108 17.22 -6.33 16.43
C TRP A 108 18.38 -6.08 17.39
N ALA A 109 19.61 -6.21 16.88
CA ALA A 109 20.79 -5.80 17.64
C ALA A 109 20.82 -4.27 17.77
N ALA A 110 21.26 -3.76 18.92
CA ALA A 110 21.24 -2.31 19.20
C ALA A 110 22.12 -1.49 18.23
N ASP A 111 23.14 -2.12 17.66
CA ASP A 111 24.11 -1.56 16.70
C ASP A 111 23.76 -1.84 15.22
N SER A 112 22.57 -2.40 14.96
CA SER A 112 22.10 -2.68 13.59
C SER A 112 22.12 -1.41 12.73
N GLN A 113 22.75 -1.49 11.56
CA GLN A 113 22.77 -0.40 10.59
C GLN A 113 21.54 -0.46 9.70
N LEU A 114 21.05 0.71 9.28
CA LEU A 114 19.96 0.78 8.31
C LEU A 114 20.54 0.59 6.91
N ASP A 115 20.48 -0.64 6.41
CA ASP A 115 20.91 -1.00 5.07
C ASP A 115 19.81 -1.74 4.31
N LEU A 116 20.09 -2.10 3.05
CA LEU A 116 19.16 -2.85 2.21
C LEU A 116 18.83 -4.24 2.77
N PHE A 117 19.72 -4.86 3.55
CA PHE A 117 19.46 -6.16 4.17
C PHE A 117 18.47 -6.02 5.33
N ALA A 118 18.64 -5.00 6.17
CA ALA A 118 17.72 -4.66 7.24
C ALA A 118 16.34 -4.30 6.68
N ASP A 119 16.27 -3.49 5.62
CA ASP A 119 15.01 -3.18 4.95
C ASP A 119 14.36 -4.41 4.34
N THR A 120 15.13 -5.24 3.61
CA THR A 120 14.63 -6.49 3.02
C THR A 120 14.08 -7.44 4.08
N ARG A 121 14.76 -7.55 5.23
CA ARG A 121 14.28 -8.31 6.40
C ARG A 121 12.95 -7.76 6.90
N TRP A 122 12.87 -6.45 7.10
CA TRP A 122 11.65 -5.77 7.55
C TRP A 122 10.48 -5.95 6.57
N ALA A 123 10.72 -5.71 5.28
CA ALA A 123 9.72 -5.85 4.23
C ALA A 123 9.16 -7.29 4.15
N ALA A 124 9.98 -8.30 4.45
CA ALA A 124 9.53 -9.68 4.52
C ALA A 124 8.76 -10.01 5.82
N LEU A 125 9.13 -9.43 6.97
CA LEU A 125 8.33 -9.52 8.20
C LEU A 125 6.92 -8.96 8.00
N CYS A 126 6.80 -7.78 7.37
CA CYS A 126 5.50 -7.23 7.00
C CYS A 126 4.78 -8.09 5.96
N ALA A 127 5.50 -8.69 5.01
CA ALA A 127 4.92 -9.59 4.01
C ALA A 127 4.31 -10.86 4.63
N ILE A 128 4.89 -11.39 5.71
CA ILE A 128 4.32 -12.52 6.44
C ILE A 128 2.93 -12.13 7.00
N LEU A 129 2.83 -10.97 7.65
CA LEU A 129 1.55 -10.49 8.18
C LEU A 129 0.54 -10.19 7.06
N LYS A 130 1.02 -9.66 5.93
CA LYS A 130 0.21 -9.46 4.72
C LYS A 130 -0.35 -10.78 4.16
N GLU A 131 0.46 -11.84 4.08
CA GLU A 131 -0.02 -13.17 3.68
C GLU A 131 -1.07 -13.70 4.66
N GLU A 132 -0.85 -13.56 5.97
CA GLU A 132 -1.84 -13.95 6.99
C GLU A 132 -3.16 -13.18 6.82
N ILE A 133 -3.13 -11.88 6.52
CA ILE A 133 -4.35 -11.10 6.21
C ILE A 133 -5.07 -11.67 4.99
N ILE A 134 -4.35 -11.90 3.89
CA ILE A 134 -4.94 -12.41 2.64
C ILE A 134 -5.58 -13.78 2.86
N VAL A 135 -4.87 -14.69 3.52
CA VAL A 135 -5.28 -16.08 3.68
C VAL A 135 -6.31 -16.26 4.79
N GLU A 136 -6.13 -15.57 5.92
CA GLU A 136 -6.92 -15.82 7.12
C GLU A 136 -8.08 -14.84 7.33
N LEU A 137 -8.02 -13.64 6.76
CA LEU A 137 -9.07 -12.63 6.91
C LEU A 137 -9.96 -12.53 5.67
N PHE A 138 -9.39 -12.29 4.48
CA PHE A 138 -10.22 -12.08 3.28
C PHE A 138 -11.01 -13.32 2.85
N GLY A 139 -10.56 -14.53 3.22
CA GLY A 139 -11.28 -15.78 2.96
C GLY A 139 -12.18 -16.27 4.11
N GLU A 140 -12.26 -15.55 5.24
CA GLU A 140 -13.00 -16.02 6.42
C GLU A 140 -14.42 -15.44 6.47
N GLU A 141 -15.40 -16.32 6.35
CA GLU A 141 -16.82 -15.94 6.34
C GLU A 141 -17.31 -15.48 7.73
N ARG A 142 -16.78 -16.06 8.81
CA ARG A 142 -17.23 -15.74 10.17
C ARG A 142 -16.58 -14.47 10.68
N PHE A 143 -17.41 -13.45 10.93
CA PHE A 143 -16.94 -12.15 11.42
C PHE A 143 -16.19 -12.24 12.75
N ASP A 144 -16.67 -13.02 13.72
CA ASP A 144 -16.02 -13.16 15.03
C ASP A 144 -14.60 -13.75 14.91
N ASN A 145 -14.44 -14.76 14.03
CA ASN A 145 -13.12 -15.33 13.73
C ASN A 145 -12.20 -14.30 13.06
N ARG A 146 -12.73 -13.49 12.13
CA ARG A 146 -11.96 -12.41 11.51
C ARG A 146 -11.45 -11.42 12.53
N VAL A 147 -12.30 -10.98 13.47
CA VAL A 147 -11.93 -10.04 14.53
C VAL A 147 -10.82 -10.62 15.42
N GLU A 148 -10.95 -11.88 15.86
CA GLU A 148 -9.93 -12.53 16.68
C GLU A 148 -8.57 -12.61 15.98
N LYS A 149 -8.55 -13.10 14.73
CA LYS A 149 -7.34 -13.19 13.90
C LYS A 149 -6.73 -11.82 13.63
N ALA A 150 -7.57 -10.83 13.29
CA ALA A 150 -7.13 -9.47 13.03
C ALA A 150 -6.48 -8.85 14.27
N SER A 151 -6.99 -9.12 15.48
CA SER A 151 -6.37 -8.66 16.73
C SER A 151 -5.00 -9.30 16.96
N ARG A 152 -4.83 -10.60 16.65
CA ARG A 152 -3.52 -11.28 16.74
C ARG A 152 -2.50 -10.67 15.77
N ILE A 153 -2.91 -10.38 14.54
CA ILE A 153 -2.05 -9.76 13.53
C ILE A 153 -1.64 -8.35 13.98
N GLN A 154 -2.59 -7.56 14.48
CA GLN A 154 -2.33 -6.21 15.00
C GLN A 154 -1.31 -6.22 16.16
N ASN A 155 -1.53 -7.07 17.17
CA ASN A 155 -0.59 -7.21 18.29
C ASN A 155 0.82 -7.58 17.82
N THR A 156 0.92 -8.46 16.81
CA THR A 156 2.20 -8.85 16.22
C THR A 156 2.86 -7.68 15.48
N ALA A 157 2.09 -6.93 14.68
CA ALA A 157 2.60 -5.75 13.98
C ALA A 157 3.11 -4.68 14.95
N GLU A 158 2.38 -4.40 16.02
CA GLU A 158 2.76 -3.44 17.07
C GLU A 158 4.01 -3.89 17.84
N LEU A 159 4.12 -5.19 18.13
CA LEU A 159 5.33 -5.76 18.73
C LEU A 159 6.55 -5.65 17.81
N GLN A 160 6.38 -5.96 16.52
CA GLN A 160 7.44 -5.81 15.51
C GLN A 160 7.90 -4.36 15.39
N TRP A 161 6.95 -3.41 15.31
CA TRP A 161 7.24 -1.98 15.24
C TRP A 161 7.95 -1.47 16.48
N SER A 162 7.48 -1.85 17.68
CA SER A 162 8.07 -1.43 18.95
C SER A 162 9.46 -2.02 19.20
N SER A 163 9.78 -3.17 18.58
CA SER A 163 11.11 -3.80 18.64
C SER A 163 12.11 -3.22 17.64
N LEU A 164 11.64 -2.52 16.60
CA LEU A 164 12.49 -1.93 15.57
C LEU A 164 13.40 -0.83 16.15
N PRO A 165 14.70 -0.74 15.80
CA PRO A 165 15.57 0.33 16.30
C PRO A 165 15.01 1.73 16.01
N LYS A 166 15.10 2.65 16.96
CA LYS A 166 14.50 4.00 16.81
C LYS A 166 15.03 4.76 15.59
N HIS A 167 16.30 4.57 15.23
CA HIS A 167 16.90 5.22 14.07
C HIS A 167 16.43 4.66 12.72
N PHE A 168 15.69 3.55 12.70
CA PHE A 168 15.04 3.03 11.50
C PHE A 168 13.65 3.64 11.28
N ARG A 169 13.06 4.23 12.32
CA ARG A 169 11.68 4.71 12.30
C ARG A 169 11.61 6.13 11.78
N LEU A 170 10.71 6.36 10.81
CA LEU A 170 10.33 7.69 10.37
C LEU A 170 9.26 8.27 11.33
N ASP A 171 9.71 8.78 12.47
CA ASP A 171 8.83 9.39 13.49
C ASP A 171 8.72 10.92 13.35
N MET A 172 9.58 11.53 12.54
CA MET A 172 9.64 12.97 12.29
C MET A 172 9.47 13.26 10.78
N PRO A 173 9.03 14.48 10.41
CA PRO A 173 8.97 14.88 9.00
C PRO A 173 10.34 14.70 8.33
N MET A 174 10.34 14.20 7.09
CA MET A 174 11.54 13.85 6.30
C MET A 174 12.50 15.05 6.19
N LYS A 175 11.96 16.25 6.02
CA LYS A 175 12.75 17.51 5.98
C LYS A 175 13.53 17.81 7.26
N SER A 176 13.15 17.20 8.37
CA SER A 176 13.77 17.39 9.69
C SER A 176 14.76 16.29 10.05
N CYS A 177 14.87 15.26 9.20
CA CYS A 177 15.77 14.15 9.37
C CYS A 177 17.10 14.44 8.66
N ASP A 178 18.18 14.55 9.42
CA ASP A 178 19.54 14.69 8.88
C ASP A 178 20.10 13.31 8.51
N ARG A 179 19.71 12.83 7.32
CA ARG A 179 20.02 11.49 6.79
C ARG A 179 20.26 11.55 5.28
N SER A 180 20.92 10.52 4.76
CA SER A 180 21.11 10.39 3.31
C SER A 180 19.78 10.11 2.59
N ALA A 181 19.73 10.42 1.28
CA ALA A 181 18.58 10.13 0.42
C ALA A 181 18.16 8.65 0.49
N ALA A 182 19.14 7.74 0.47
CA ALA A 182 18.92 6.30 0.57
C ALA A 182 18.31 5.91 1.92
N GLU A 183 18.88 6.37 3.04
CA GLU A 183 18.34 6.07 4.37
C GLU A 183 16.92 6.63 4.55
N LEU A 184 16.65 7.85 4.10
CA LEU A 184 15.31 8.45 4.19
C LEU A 184 14.27 7.63 3.41
N ASP A 185 14.64 7.14 2.22
CA ASP A 185 13.78 6.30 1.41
C ASP A 185 13.51 4.94 2.06
N LEU A 186 14.52 4.33 2.70
CA LEU A 186 14.36 3.11 3.50
C LEU A 186 13.45 3.35 4.71
N MET A 187 13.67 4.43 5.46
CA MET A 187 12.81 4.79 6.61
C MET A 187 11.34 5.00 6.18
N LEU A 188 11.13 5.64 5.03
CA LEU A 188 9.81 5.80 4.43
C LEU A 188 9.20 4.44 4.06
N GLY A 189 9.96 3.56 3.39
CA GLY A 189 9.53 2.21 3.03
C GLY A 189 9.17 1.36 4.26
N ILE A 190 9.96 1.46 5.33
CA ILE A 190 9.72 0.81 6.61
C ILE A 190 8.38 1.23 7.21
N LYS A 191 8.14 2.55 7.31
CA LYS A 191 6.91 3.11 7.87
C LYS A 191 5.69 2.80 7.00
N LEU A 192 5.80 2.91 5.68
CA LEU A 192 4.70 2.57 4.76
C LEU A 192 4.33 1.09 4.83
N ASN A 193 5.29 0.18 4.93
CA ASN A 193 5.01 -1.24 5.07
C ASN A 193 4.27 -1.57 6.37
N TYR A 194 4.66 -0.94 7.48
CA TYR A 194 3.96 -1.06 8.76
C TYR A 194 2.51 -0.60 8.66
N LEU A 195 2.31 0.63 8.18
CA LEU A 195 0.97 1.21 8.05
C LEU A 195 0.10 0.41 7.07
N HIS A 196 0.69 -0.16 6.02
CA HIS A 196 -0.05 -0.99 5.07
C HIS A 196 -0.55 -2.29 5.70
N VAL A 197 0.21 -2.91 6.60
CA VAL A 197 -0.28 -4.08 7.38
C VAL A 197 -1.52 -3.69 8.19
N LEU A 198 -1.46 -2.58 8.93
CA LEU A 198 -2.60 -2.10 9.72
C LEU A 198 -3.78 -1.71 8.84
N PHE A 199 -3.52 -1.02 7.73
CA PHE A 199 -4.53 -0.63 6.76
C PHE A 199 -5.29 -1.84 6.22
N LEU A 200 -4.58 -2.88 5.74
CA LEU A 200 -5.19 -4.09 5.21
C LEU A 200 -5.98 -4.87 6.27
N GLN A 201 -5.46 -4.91 7.50
CA GLN A 201 -6.13 -5.59 8.61
C GLN A 201 -7.45 -4.92 8.96
N HIS A 202 -7.48 -3.58 9.09
CA HIS A 202 -8.72 -2.84 9.34
C HIS A 202 -9.68 -2.93 8.13
N LEU A 203 -9.14 -2.82 6.92
CA LEU A 203 -9.91 -2.97 5.69
C LEU A 203 -10.65 -4.31 5.63
N ALA A 204 -10.02 -5.40 6.10
CA ALA A 204 -10.62 -6.73 6.15
C ALA A 204 -11.79 -6.88 7.15
N LEU A 205 -11.88 -5.97 8.12
CA LEU A 205 -12.95 -5.95 9.13
C LEU A 205 -14.13 -5.05 8.74
N VAL A 206 -13.94 -4.15 7.79
CA VAL A 206 -14.98 -3.24 7.34
C VAL A 206 -16.02 -3.98 6.48
N ARG A 207 -17.30 -3.71 6.74
CA ARG A 207 -18.42 -4.30 5.97
C ARG A 207 -18.60 -3.62 4.61
N ARG A 208 -18.39 -2.30 4.55
CA ARG A 208 -18.47 -1.45 3.36
C ARG A 208 -17.32 -0.45 3.38
N VAL A 209 -16.45 -0.47 2.37
CA VAL A 209 -15.25 0.41 2.32
C VAL A 209 -15.59 1.88 2.44
N SER A 210 -16.76 2.25 1.94
CA SER A 210 -17.28 3.61 1.98
C SER A 210 -17.64 4.09 3.39
N GLU A 211 -17.85 3.16 4.33
CA GLU A 211 -18.07 3.40 5.75
C GLU A 211 -16.84 2.93 6.57
N PRO A 212 -15.64 3.50 6.35
CA PRO A 212 -14.46 3.06 7.08
C PRO A 212 -14.60 3.43 8.55
N ASP A 213 -14.13 2.55 9.44
CA ASP A 213 -14.02 2.87 10.85
C ASP A 213 -13.01 4.02 11.07
N THR A 214 -13.06 4.63 12.25
CA THR A 214 -12.18 5.75 12.61
C THR A 214 -10.70 5.39 12.49
N GLN A 215 -10.31 4.15 12.78
CA GLN A 215 -8.92 3.71 12.73
C GLN A 215 -8.43 3.56 11.28
N LEU A 216 -9.19 2.90 10.41
CA LEU A 216 -8.89 2.78 8.99
C LEU A 216 -8.74 4.15 8.34
N ARG A 217 -9.64 5.08 8.68
CA ARG A 217 -9.58 6.46 8.19
C ARG A 217 -8.31 7.18 8.65
N ASN A 218 -7.95 7.05 9.92
CA ASN A 218 -6.73 7.66 10.48
C ASN A 218 -5.47 7.09 9.82
N ILE A 219 -5.40 5.76 9.64
CA ILE A 219 -4.27 5.09 8.99
C ILE A 219 -4.18 5.52 7.52
N ALA A 220 -5.30 5.56 6.79
CA ALA A 220 -5.32 6.04 5.41
C ALA A 220 -4.84 7.49 5.31
N GLN A 221 -5.24 8.35 6.24
CA GLN A 221 -4.77 9.74 6.29
C GLN A 221 -3.27 9.83 6.59
N GLU A 222 -2.73 8.98 7.46
CA GLU A 222 -1.29 8.92 7.76
C GLU A 222 -0.50 8.46 6.53
N ILE A 223 -0.93 7.40 5.85
CA ILE A 223 -0.33 6.92 4.60
C ILE A 223 -0.34 8.02 3.54
N LEU A 224 -1.50 8.67 3.30
CA LEU A 224 -1.61 9.75 2.32
C LEU A 224 -0.69 10.92 2.68
N SER A 225 -0.63 11.32 3.95
CA SER A 225 0.24 12.40 4.40
C SER A 225 1.71 12.09 4.12
N LEU A 226 2.16 10.86 4.43
CA LEU A 226 3.54 10.42 4.21
C LEU A 226 3.90 10.35 2.72
N VAL A 227 2.98 9.84 1.90
CA VAL A 227 3.19 9.79 0.44
C VAL A 227 3.26 11.20 -0.14
N VAL A 228 2.37 12.11 0.27
CA VAL A 228 2.41 13.50 -0.19
C VAL A 228 3.68 14.21 0.26
N GLU A 229 4.12 13.99 1.50
CA GLU A 229 5.41 14.51 1.97
C GLU A 229 6.57 13.98 1.11
N ALA A 230 6.60 12.69 0.81
CA ALA A 230 7.63 12.09 -0.04
C ALA A 230 7.59 12.63 -1.48
N VAL A 231 6.41 12.86 -2.05
CA VAL A 231 6.25 13.49 -3.37
C VAL A 231 6.79 14.92 -3.37
N LEU A 232 6.49 15.71 -2.34
CA LEU A 232 7.05 17.06 -2.20
C LEU A 232 8.56 17.06 -1.94
N PHE A 233 9.10 15.96 -1.41
CA PHE A 233 10.53 15.79 -1.12
C PHE A 233 11.28 14.99 -2.21
N LYS A 234 10.64 14.67 -3.33
CA LYS A 234 11.14 13.75 -4.38
C LYS A 234 12.54 14.10 -4.90
N ASP A 235 12.88 15.37 -5.02
CA ASP A 235 14.18 15.81 -5.55
C ASP A 235 15.34 15.39 -4.63
N HIS A 236 15.08 15.25 -3.33
CA HIS A 236 16.04 14.72 -2.37
C HIS A 236 16.10 13.20 -2.40
N LEU A 237 15.00 12.53 -2.78
CA LEU A 237 14.88 11.08 -2.82
C LEU A 237 15.33 10.45 -4.14
N VAL A 238 15.51 11.23 -5.21
CA VAL A 238 15.81 10.72 -6.56
C VAL A 238 17.07 9.84 -6.63
N HIS A 239 18.02 10.03 -5.71
CA HIS A 239 19.26 9.24 -5.62
C HIS A 239 19.21 8.12 -4.58
N SER A 240 18.02 7.72 -4.11
CA SER A 240 17.87 6.64 -3.13
C SER A 240 18.14 5.25 -3.71
N GLY A 241 18.06 5.10 -5.03
CA GLY A 241 18.16 3.81 -5.71
C GLY A 241 16.85 3.02 -5.75
N THR A 242 15.74 3.60 -5.29
CA THR A 242 14.40 3.01 -5.45
C THR A 242 13.47 3.98 -6.19
N SER A 243 12.32 3.49 -6.65
CA SER A 243 11.31 4.35 -7.28
C SER A 243 10.55 5.15 -6.19
N LEU A 244 9.98 6.30 -6.50
CA LEU A 244 8.94 6.90 -5.63
C LEU A 244 7.54 6.49 -6.11
N THR A 245 7.39 6.29 -7.41
CA THR A 245 6.15 5.95 -8.10
C THR A 245 5.50 4.70 -7.50
N TRP A 246 6.24 3.62 -7.27
CA TRP A 246 5.71 2.41 -6.63
C TRP A 246 5.14 2.66 -5.22
N LYS A 247 5.72 3.58 -4.43
CA LYS A 247 5.20 3.92 -3.09
C LYS A 247 3.87 4.65 -3.20
N VAL A 248 3.75 5.55 -4.17
CA VAL A 248 2.49 6.25 -4.48
C VAL A 248 1.44 5.24 -4.95
N VAL A 249 1.79 4.36 -5.89
CA VAL A 249 0.87 3.39 -6.50
C VAL A 249 0.41 2.34 -5.49
N TYR A 250 1.30 1.73 -4.71
CA TYR A 250 0.95 0.62 -3.82
C TYR A 250 0.32 1.06 -2.50
N TYR A 251 0.71 2.22 -1.96
CA TYR A 251 0.23 2.68 -0.66
C TYR A 251 -0.67 3.91 -0.78
N GLY A 252 -0.23 4.92 -1.54
CA GLY A 252 -0.92 6.19 -1.66
C GLY A 252 -2.29 6.09 -2.31
N LEU A 253 -2.42 5.36 -3.42
CA LEU A 253 -3.69 5.21 -4.13
C LEU A 253 -4.75 4.49 -3.30
N ALA A 254 -4.41 3.37 -2.65
CA ALA A 254 -5.37 2.65 -1.80
C ALA A 254 -5.89 3.54 -0.65
N ALA A 255 -4.98 4.27 0.01
CA ALA A 255 -5.34 5.23 1.05
C ALA A 255 -6.22 6.38 0.54
N ALA A 256 -5.86 6.97 -0.62
CA ALA A 256 -6.64 8.01 -1.27
C ALA A 256 -8.04 7.50 -1.67
N GLY A 257 -8.15 6.27 -2.15
CA GLY A 257 -9.40 5.62 -2.53
C GLY A 257 -10.38 5.48 -1.35
N VAL A 258 -9.91 4.96 -0.20
CA VAL A 258 -10.74 4.86 1.03
C VAL A 258 -11.21 6.24 1.50
N ILE A 259 -10.31 7.22 1.49
CA ILE A 259 -10.64 8.60 1.85
C ILE A 259 -11.71 9.16 0.89
N CYS A 260 -11.53 9.01 -0.42
CA CYS A 260 -12.48 9.48 -1.43
C CYS A 260 -13.86 8.85 -1.26
N LEU A 261 -13.93 7.53 -1.05
CA LEU A 261 -15.18 6.82 -0.78
C LEU A 261 -15.88 7.34 0.48
N SER A 262 -15.12 7.59 1.55
CA SER A 262 -15.68 8.14 2.79
C SER A 262 -16.23 9.56 2.61
N LEU A 263 -15.58 10.39 1.79
CA LEU A 263 -16.03 11.74 1.48
C LEU A 263 -17.32 11.75 0.62
N LEU A 264 -17.51 10.74 -0.24
CA LEU A 264 -18.68 10.63 -1.10
C LEU A 264 -19.96 10.24 -0.34
N GLN A 265 -19.87 9.43 0.70
CA GLN A 265 -21.05 9.03 1.48
C GLN A 265 -21.53 10.08 2.47
N ASN A 266 -20.64 10.89 3.03
CA ASN A 266 -20.98 11.87 4.07
C ASN A 266 -21.49 13.22 3.53
N GLN A 267 -22.03 13.27 2.30
CA GLN A 267 -22.58 14.49 1.70
C GLN A 267 -23.74 15.11 2.49
N TYR A 268 -24.47 14.34 3.29
CA TYR A 268 -25.56 14.82 4.14
C TYR A 268 -25.10 15.39 5.50
N SER A 269 -23.87 15.11 5.95
CA SER A 269 -23.26 15.66 7.18
C SER A 269 -21.93 16.38 6.90
N LEU A 270 -21.83 16.91 5.67
CA LEU A 270 -20.62 17.39 5.03
C LEU A 270 -20.01 18.61 5.76
N GLU A 271 -20.83 19.43 6.43
CA GLU A 271 -20.34 20.62 7.15
C GLU A 271 -19.45 20.28 8.35
N HIS A 272 -19.77 19.21 9.10
CA HIS A 272 -19.05 18.86 10.32
C HIS A 272 -17.75 18.08 10.03
N GLU A 273 -17.75 17.23 9.00
CA GLU A 273 -16.55 16.51 8.57
C GLU A 273 -15.58 17.37 7.75
N LEU A 274 -16.07 18.28 6.89
CA LEU A 274 -15.19 19.12 6.09
C LEU A 274 -14.58 20.30 6.86
N ALA A 275 -15.20 20.73 7.97
CA ALA A 275 -14.54 21.58 8.94
C ALA A 275 -13.41 20.84 9.68
N ALA A 276 -13.52 19.51 9.81
CA ALA A 276 -12.55 18.65 10.50
C ALA A 276 -11.40 18.14 9.60
N ALA A 277 -11.54 18.15 8.26
CA ALA A 277 -10.59 17.52 7.34
C ALA A 277 -9.89 18.43 6.28
N PRO A 278 -9.52 19.71 6.57
CA PRO A 278 -8.88 20.57 5.57
C PRO A 278 -7.52 20.04 5.10
N LYS A 279 -6.80 19.31 5.97
CA LYS A 279 -5.54 18.66 5.64
C LYS A 279 -5.72 17.59 4.56
N ILE A 280 -6.77 16.76 4.67
CA ILE A 280 -7.03 15.66 3.73
C ILE A 280 -7.27 16.20 2.32
N LEU A 281 -8.13 17.22 2.19
CA LEU A 281 -8.43 17.84 0.89
C LEU A 281 -7.17 18.46 0.27
N ARG A 282 -6.33 19.11 1.08
CA ARG A 282 -5.05 19.67 0.61
C ARG A 282 -4.11 18.57 0.15
N ASP A 283 -3.95 17.50 0.92
CA ASP A 283 -3.02 16.42 0.61
C ASP A 283 -3.47 15.68 -0.68
N LEU A 284 -4.78 15.43 -0.86
CA LEU A 284 -5.34 14.94 -2.12
C LEU A 284 -5.10 15.91 -3.29
N GLY A 285 -5.30 17.21 -3.07
CA GLY A 285 -5.07 18.24 -4.08
C GLY A 285 -3.59 18.34 -4.49
N VAL A 286 -2.65 18.18 -3.56
CA VAL A 286 -1.21 18.12 -3.85
C VAL A 286 -0.91 16.90 -4.71
N LEU A 287 -1.45 15.72 -4.37
CA LEU A 287 -1.25 14.51 -5.16
C LEU A 287 -1.78 14.69 -6.60
N VAL A 288 -2.97 15.28 -6.76
CA VAL A 288 -3.54 15.61 -8.08
C VAL A 288 -2.63 16.56 -8.85
N ALA A 289 -2.18 17.65 -8.22
CA ALA A 289 -1.34 18.65 -8.88
C ALA A 289 0.02 18.06 -9.32
N GLU A 290 0.61 17.19 -8.50
CA GLU A 290 1.90 16.55 -8.79
C GLU A 290 1.83 15.53 -9.92
N ILE A 291 0.67 14.90 -10.14
CA ILE A 291 0.45 13.98 -11.27
C ILE A 291 0.04 14.74 -12.54
N GLU A 292 -0.77 15.80 -12.45
CA GLU A 292 -1.20 16.58 -13.63
C GLU A 292 -0.12 17.52 -14.19
N TYR A 293 0.60 18.19 -13.29
CA TYR A 293 1.53 19.28 -13.65
C TYR A 293 2.94 19.07 -13.12
N GLY A 294 3.12 18.16 -12.16
CA GLY A 294 4.40 17.88 -11.54
C GLY A 294 5.29 16.99 -12.39
N THR A 295 6.34 16.49 -11.74
CA THR A 295 7.35 15.61 -12.34
C THR A 295 7.31 14.20 -11.76
N LEU A 296 6.21 13.84 -11.07
CA LEU A 296 6.08 12.53 -10.46
C LEU A 296 5.97 11.42 -11.52
N VAL A 297 5.29 11.70 -12.63
CA VAL A 297 5.09 10.77 -13.74
C VAL A 297 4.88 11.55 -15.05
N TYR A 298 5.47 11.07 -16.13
CA TYR A 298 5.34 11.60 -17.50
C TYR A 298 4.43 10.71 -18.34
N LYS A 299 3.91 11.22 -19.47
CA LYS A 299 2.98 10.47 -20.34
C LYS A 299 3.56 9.17 -20.89
N GLU A 300 4.87 9.15 -21.05
CA GLU A 300 5.65 8.03 -21.56
C GLU A 300 5.93 6.97 -20.49
N ASP A 301 5.73 7.30 -19.21
CA ASP A 301 5.97 6.37 -18.11
C ASP A 301 4.88 5.31 -18.03
N ALA A 302 5.28 4.10 -17.70
CA ALA A 302 4.41 2.94 -17.75
C ALA A 302 3.22 3.01 -16.77
N ASN A 303 3.41 3.66 -15.63
CA ASN A 303 2.38 3.84 -14.60
C ASN A 303 1.52 5.11 -14.80
N TYR A 304 1.76 5.89 -15.87
CA TYR A 304 1.02 7.14 -16.13
C TYR A 304 -0.48 6.92 -16.24
N ALA A 305 -0.92 5.93 -17.01
CA ALA A 305 -2.34 5.70 -17.25
C ALA A 305 -3.13 5.44 -15.95
N LEU A 306 -2.55 4.65 -15.05
CA LEU A 306 -3.13 4.38 -13.73
C LEU A 306 -3.19 5.64 -12.88
N LEU A 307 -2.06 6.35 -12.74
CA LEU A 307 -1.98 7.55 -11.91
C LEU A 307 -2.87 8.68 -12.44
N ALA A 308 -2.93 8.87 -13.75
CA ALA A 308 -3.79 9.84 -14.41
C ALA A 308 -5.27 9.49 -14.22
N GLY A 309 -5.65 8.22 -14.35
CA GLY A 309 -7.01 7.75 -14.08
C GLY A 309 -7.44 8.00 -12.63
N ALA A 310 -6.62 7.60 -11.66
CA ALA A 310 -6.87 7.86 -10.25
C ALA A 310 -6.98 9.36 -9.95
N THR A 311 -6.09 10.16 -10.54
CA THR A 311 -6.05 11.61 -10.40
C THR A 311 -7.33 12.27 -10.89
N GLN A 312 -7.82 11.86 -12.07
CA GLN A 312 -9.06 12.40 -12.62
C GLN A 312 -10.25 12.12 -11.69
N THR A 313 -10.32 10.92 -11.12
CA THR A 313 -11.37 10.55 -10.17
C THR A 313 -11.28 11.37 -8.88
N ILE A 314 -10.09 11.50 -8.29
CA ILE A 314 -9.87 12.32 -7.08
C ILE A 314 -10.25 13.78 -7.35
N LYS A 315 -9.84 14.32 -8.50
CA LYS A 315 -10.16 15.70 -8.91
C LYS A 315 -11.65 15.94 -9.04
N ASN A 316 -12.39 15.05 -9.70
CA ASN A 316 -13.85 15.16 -9.84
C ASN A 316 -14.53 15.19 -8.47
N ILE A 317 -14.07 14.36 -7.52
CA ILE A 317 -14.60 14.33 -6.15
C ILE A 317 -14.34 15.66 -5.44
N LEU A 318 -13.11 16.19 -5.52
CA LEU A 318 -12.75 17.48 -4.93
C LEU A 318 -13.56 18.65 -5.52
N ASP A 319 -13.79 18.64 -6.83
CA ASP A 319 -14.59 19.65 -7.53
C ASP A 319 -16.06 19.59 -7.10
N ASN A 320 -16.64 18.39 -7.00
CA ASN A 320 -18.03 18.20 -6.57
C ASN A 320 -18.24 18.64 -5.11
N ILE A 321 -17.29 18.33 -4.22
CA ILE A 321 -17.31 18.83 -2.83
C ILE A 321 -17.23 20.35 -2.80
N SER A 322 -16.39 20.95 -3.65
CA SER A 322 -16.22 22.40 -3.71
C SER A 322 -17.49 23.10 -4.22
N ARG A 323 -18.18 22.53 -5.23
CA ARG A 323 -19.45 23.03 -5.75
C ARG A 323 -20.58 22.92 -4.72
N SER A 324 -20.72 21.76 -4.07
CA SER A 324 -21.70 21.55 -3.00
C SER A 324 -21.60 22.62 -1.90
N LYS A 325 -20.38 22.95 -1.45
CA LYS A 325 -20.14 24.05 -0.49
C LYS A 325 -20.58 25.42 -1.01
N LEU A 326 -20.37 25.70 -2.30
CA LEU A 326 -20.73 26.98 -2.90
C LEU A 326 -22.25 27.13 -3.00
N ASP A 327 -22.96 26.06 -3.35
CA ASP A 327 -24.42 26.06 -3.47
C ASP A 327 -25.10 26.17 -2.09
N GLN A 328 -24.60 25.45 -1.07
CA GLN A 328 -25.08 25.60 0.31
C GLN A 328 -24.86 27.02 0.87
N ARG A 329 -23.71 27.64 0.59
CA ARG A 329 -23.45 29.04 0.99
C ARG A 329 -24.39 30.02 0.29
N ARG A 330 -24.75 29.78 -0.97
CA ARG A 330 -25.71 30.62 -1.71
C ARG A 330 -27.11 30.51 -1.11
N LEU A 331 -27.54 29.31 -0.73
CA LEU A 331 -28.82 29.06 -0.05
C LEU A 331 -28.87 29.76 1.32
N ASN A 332 -27.80 29.65 2.13
CA ASN A 332 -27.73 30.30 3.44
C ASN A 332 -27.67 31.83 3.38
N VAL A 333 -27.18 32.42 2.29
CA VAL A 333 -27.16 33.89 2.11
C VAL A 333 -28.51 34.43 1.60
N GLN A 334 -29.39 33.57 1.05
CA GLN A 334 -30.67 33.97 0.46
C GLN A 334 -31.90 33.74 1.37
N ALA A 335 -31.76 33.14 2.56
CA ALA A 335 -32.87 32.88 3.47
C ALA A 335 -32.91 33.84 4.69
N PRO A 336 -33.88 34.77 4.78
CA PRO A 336 -34.40 35.24 6.05
C PRO A 336 -35.55 34.31 6.49
N ASP A 337 -35.46 33.77 7.71
CA ASP A 337 -36.48 33.02 8.46
C ASP A 337 -37.60 32.36 7.63
N ALA A 338 -37.37 31.14 7.17
CA ALA A 338 -38.45 30.24 6.79
C ALA A 338 -38.20 28.85 7.37
N THR A 339 -39.19 28.39 8.13
CA THR A 339 -39.27 27.12 8.82
C THR A 339 -38.98 25.92 7.93
N ALA A 340 -38.22 24.98 8.48
CA ALA A 340 -37.92 23.67 7.90
C ALA A 340 -39.16 22.98 7.33
N GLN A 341 -39.10 22.67 6.04
CA GLN A 341 -39.95 21.66 5.42
C GLN A 341 -39.03 20.54 4.92
N ASP A 342 -39.36 19.32 5.34
CA ASP A 342 -38.78 18.09 4.85
C ASP A 342 -39.04 17.97 3.34
N ASP A 343 -37.95 17.90 2.57
CA ASP A 343 -37.96 17.54 1.16
C ASP A 343 -37.61 16.05 0.98
N PRO A 344 -38.14 15.41 -0.07
CA PRO A 344 -38.31 13.97 -0.12
C PRO A 344 -37.00 13.21 -0.35
N GLU A 345 -36.88 12.07 0.35
CA GLU A 345 -35.84 11.06 0.19
C GLU A 345 -35.65 10.68 -1.30
N LEU A 346 -34.64 11.26 -1.94
CA LEU A 346 -34.04 10.69 -3.15
C LEU A 346 -33.41 9.38 -2.74
N GLY A 347 -34.10 8.29 -3.07
CA GLY A 347 -33.75 6.93 -2.69
C GLY A 347 -32.27 6.65 -2.86
N SER A 348 -31.64 6.28 -1.75
CA SER A 348 -30.32 5.67 -1.70
C SER A 348 -30.38 4.32 -2.43
N ALA A 349 -30.26 4.37 -3.76
CA ALA A 349 -29.89 3.19 -4.52
C ALA A 349 -28.51 2.78 -4.01
N SER A 350 -28.49 1.82 -3.08
CA SER A 350 -27.29 1.25 -2.48
C SER A 350 -26.41 0.73 -3.62
N TRP A 351 -25.39 1.51 -4.00
CA TRP A 351 -24.30 1.05 -4.86
C TRP A 351 -23.46 0.05 -4.05
N ASP A 352 -24.01 -1.14 -3.79
CA ASP A 352 -23.36 -2.26 -3.08
C ASP A 352 -22.29 -2.97 -3.97
N LEU A 353 -21.66 -2.23 -4.89
CA LEU A 353 -20.61 -2.75 -5.78
C LEU A 353 -19.30 -3.08 -5.03
N TRP A 354 -19.11 -2.48 -3.84
CA TRP A 354 -17.92 -2.62 -2.99
C TRP A 354 -18.16 -3.46 -1.74
N GLY A 355 -18.88 -4.57 -1.90
CA GLY A 355 -19.01 -5.59 -0.86
C GLY A 355 -17.67 -6.25 -0.52
N THR A 356 -17.61 -6.93 0.64
CA THR A 356 -16.37 -7.52 1.19
C THR A 356 -15.63 -8.47 0.25
N GLY A 357 -16.30 -9.02 -0.78
CA GLY A 357 -15.68 -9.86 -1.81
C GLY A 357 -14.82 -9.12 -2.84
N ASN A 358 -15.06 -7.82 -3.05
CA ASN A 358 -14.33 -6.98 -4.02
C ASN A 358 -13.25 -6.10 -3.36
N LEU A 359 -13.01 -6.26 -2.05
CA LEU A 359 -11.96 -5.56 -1.28
C LEU A 359 -10.54 -5.81 -1.80
N GLN A 360 -10.38 -6.88 -2.59
CA GLN A 360 -9.11 -7.30 -3.19
C GLN A 360 -8.72 -6.43 -4.41
N ASP A 361 -9.68 -5.73 -5.00
CA ASP A 361 -9.49 -5.07 -6.29
C ASP A 361 -9.43 -3.55 -6.10
N PHE A 362 -8.31 -3.04 -5.55
CA PHE A 362 -7.81 -1.70 -5.92
C PHE A 362 -7.09 -1.76 -7.30
N ASP A 363 -7.56 -2.64 -8.18
CA ASP A 363 -7.04 -2.78 -9.54
C ASP A 363 -7.47 -1.57 -10.39
N THR A 364 -7.01 -1.49 -11.63
CA THR A 364 -7.42 -0.53 -12.65
C THR A 364 -8.94 -0.32 -12.70
N ASN A 365 -9.70 -1.40 -12.49
CA ASN A 365 -11.16 -1.36 -12.45
C ASN A 365 -11.70 -0.55 -11.26
N PHE A 366 -11.01 -0.47 -10.12
CA PHE A 366 -11.46 0.35 -8.99
C PHE A 366 -11.65 1.80 -9.38
N TRP A 367 -10.61 2.41 -9.97
CA TRP A 367 -10.64 3.82 -10.33
C TRP A 367 -11.59 4.11 -11.48
N LEU A 368 -11.75 3.15 -12.41
CA LEU A 368 -12.78 3.21 -13.46
C LEU A 368 -14.19 3.13 -12.85
N MET A 369 -14.45 2.16 -11.98
CA MET A 369 -15.75 2.00 -11.29
C MET A 369 -16.08 3.20 -10.39
N LEU A 370 -15.09 3.78 -9.72
CA LEU A 370 -15.27 4.99 -8.92
C LEU A 370 -15.50 6.23 -9.80
N ALA A 371 -14.87 6.31 -10.97
CA ALA A 371 -15.14 7.36 -11.96
C ALA A 371 -16.55 7.28 -12.55
N GLU A 372 -17.16 6.09 -12.57
CA GLU A 372 -18.54 5.84 -13.01
C GLU A 372 -19.59 6.06 -11.91
N HIS A 373 -19.18 6.45 -10.71
CA HIS A 373 -20.12 6.71 -9.62
C HIS A 373 -21.03 7.91 -9.94
N PRO A 374 -22.34 7.89 -9.65
CA PRO A 374 -23.26 8.99 -9.97
C PRO A 374 -22.82 10.35 -9.44
N LEU A 375 -22.14 10.35 -8.29
CA LEU A 375 -21.62 11.55 -7.62
C LEU A 375 -20.23 11.97 -8.11
N THR A 376 -19.63 11.30 -9.08
CA THR A 376 -18.37 11.70 -9.73
C THR A 376 -18.57 12.23 -11.15
N PHE A 377 -19.79 12.13 -11.71
CA PHE A 377 -20.14 12.76 -12.98
C PHE A 377 -20.36 14.27 -12.83
N ASN A 378 -19.78 15.03 -13.77
CA ASN A 378 -20.15 16.42 -14.03
C ASN A 378 -21.41 16.42 -14.91
N THR A 379 -22.60 16.57 -14.33
CA THR A 379 -23.79 17.06 -15.07
C THR A 379 -23.97 18.54 -14.87
#